data_AF-A0A1A9AJJ2-F1
#
_entry.id   AF-A0A1A9AJJ2-F1
#
_cell.length_a   1.000
_cell.length_b   1.000
_cell.length_c   1.000
_cell.angle_alpha   90.00
_cell.angle_beta   90.00
_cell.angle_gamma   90.00
#
_symmetry.space_group_name_H-M   'P 1'
#
loop_
_entity.id
_entity.type
_entity.pdbx_description
1 polymer ?
#
loop_
_entity_poly.entity_id
_entity_poly.type
_entity_poly.pdbx_seq_one_letter_code
_entity_poly.pdbx_strand_id
1 'polypeptide(L)'
;MDSYLKQLSSTHGFLEKLPLYEFYELIEKTNCKPTAPNTKCDYNIVKNIKDSQEALSLCQKSENILHSFKDTSNKIFQSKNKNKFCHYFKYWLNGKTKYSTIDVNNSQRIYHNLSFYNFALDNDYKCNNISELNVKKETFEKIKYLFFYKENLYWIKELYTKVQNVNKDSFTNFLEECSYNYNDILCTGTCKNNSFFKLLLENLQNEFNSTLLHLKASGHDIKIEPLKSPKEHTCKNIKEGTLCDLVIQNPKWNDENNLDVTDFYEGEDEDGSDGTEGSLSTVIVSITFSILTIMSFLFFIHKFTTFGSRLQHFIQRKKRMWSNLNEQTEEVLNTSEYQGIHSENTYNLAYNSA
;
A
#
# COMPACT_ATOMS: atom_id res chain seq x y z
N MET A 1 -0.21 13.34 -16.47
CA MET A 1 0.05 13.54 -15.04
C MET A 1 -1.25 13.35 -14.27
N ASP A 2 -1.22 12.78 -13.06
CA ASP A 2 -2.40 12.79 -12.18
C ASP A 2 -2.82 14.24 -11.91
N SER A 3 -4.11 14.55 -12.08
CA SER A 3 -4.62 15.93 -12.04
C SER A 3 -4.42 16.56 -10.66
N TYR A 4 -4.60 15.77 -9.60
CA TYR A 4 -4.46 16.26 -8.24
C TYR A 4 -3.00 16.45 -7.86
N LEU A 5 -2.13 15.49 -8.18
CA LEU A 5 -0.69 15.67 -7.93
C LEU A 5 -0.13 16.90 -8.68
N LYS A 6 -0.63 17.14 -9.91
CA LYS A 6 -0.30 18.33 -10.68
C LYS A 6 -0.76 19.62 -9.98
N GLN A 7 -2.01 19.64 -9.49
CA GLN A 7 -2.52 20.78 -8.73
C GLN A 7 -1.71 21.02 -7.46
N LEU A 8 -1.48 19.97 -6.65
CA LEU A 8 -0.72 20.05 -5.41
C LEU A 8 0.69 20.59 -5.65
N SER A 9 1.36 20.14 -6.71
CA SER A 9 2.71 20.61 -7.05
C SER A 9 2.72 22.01 -7.67
N SER A 10 1.64 22.43 -8.32
CA SER A 10 1.49 23.82 -8.79
C SER A 10 1.33 24.81 -7.64
N THR A 11 0.65 24.41 -6.56
CA THR A 11 0.55 25.18 -5.32
C THR A 11 1.86 25.15 -4.53
N HIS A 12 2.51 23.97 -4.48
CA HIS A 12 3.72 23.72 -3.70
C HIS A 12 4.86 23.25 -4.61
N GLY A 13 5.46 24.19 -5.36
CA GLY A 13 6.46 23.88 -6.40
C GLY A 13 7.67 23.07 -5.95
N PHE A 14 8.00 23.05 -4.66
CA PHE A 14 9.09 22.24 -4.14
C PHE A 14 8.82 20.73 -4.20
N LEU A 15 7.54 20.31 -4.27
CA LEU A 15 7.15 18.91 -4.38
C LEU A 15 7.62 18.26 -5.69
N GLU A 16 7.87 19.06 -6.73
CA GLU A 16 8.39 18.56 -8.02
C GLU A 16 9.78 17.93 -7.88
N LYS A 17 10.52 18.28 -6.83
CA LYS A 17 11.85 17.72 -6.50
C LYS A 17 11.77 16.40 -5.72
N LEU A 18 10.56 15.98 -5.32
CA LEU A 18 10.33 14.80 -4.50
C LEU A 18 10.00 13.57 -5.36
N PRO A 19 10.35 12.36 -4.91
CA PRO A 19 10.22 11.14 -5.70
C PRO A 19 8.81 10.80 -6.16
N LEU A 20 7.77 11.18 -5.41
CA LEU A 20 6.39 10.94 -5.84
C LEU A 20 6.08 11.66 -7.15
N TYR A 21 6.47 12.93 -7.27
CA TYR A 21 6.27 13.70 -8.50
C TYR A 21 7.11 13.15 -9.65
N GLU A 22 8.40 12.90 -9.41
CA GLU A 22 9.33 12.31 -10.39
C GLU A 22 8.78 10.98 -10.94
N PHE A 23 8.21 10.12 -10.08
CA PHE A 23 7.58 8.87 -10.49
C PHE A 23 6.38 9.10 -11.41
N TYR A 24 5.43 9.94 -11.02
CA TYR A 24 4.23 10.19 -11.82
C TYR A 24 4.55 10.90 -13.14
N GLU A 25 5.62 11.71 -13.17
CA GLU A 25 6.11 12.31 -14.41
C GLU A 25 6.71 11.24 -15.35
N LEU A 26 7.52 10.32 -14.80
CA LEU A 26 8.17 9.23 -15.55
C LEU A 26 7.14 8.28 -16.19
N ILE A 27 6.15 7.81 -15.43
CA ILE A 27 5.15 6.86 -15.94
C ILE A 27 4.25 7.50 -17.00
N GLU A 28 4.04 8.81 -16.94
CA GLU A 28 3.24 9.51 -17.93
C GLU A 28 3.97 9.62 -19.27
N LYS A 29 5.29 9.83 -19.22
CA LYS A 29 6.21 9.78 -20.38
C LYS A 29 6.44 8.35 -20.92
N THR A 30 6.10 7.32 -20.16
CA THR A 30 6.28 5.91 -20.59
C THR A 30 5.33 5.58 -21.74
N ASN A 31 5.89 5.01 -22.82
CA ASN A 31 5.18 4.68 -24.05
C ASN A 31 4.11 3.60 -23.83
N CYS A 32 3.02 3.67 -24.61
CA CYS A 32 1.98 2.63 -24.62
C CYS A 32 2.32 1.43 -25.52
N LYS A 33 3.38 1.49 -26.32
CA LYS A 33 3.73 0.40 -27.25
C LYS A 33 4.49 -0.70 -26.52
N PRO A 34 4.09 -1.97 -26.68
CA PRO A 34 4.73 -3.08 -25.98
C PRO A 34 6.23 -3.14 -26.28
N THR A 35 7.04 -3.23 -25.23
CA THR A 35 8.50 -3.42 -25.33
C THR A 35 8.88 -4.86 -25.68
N ALA A 36 7.99 -5.83 -25.44
CA ALA A 36 8.19 -7.24 -25.74
C ALA A 36 7.22 -7.75 -26.83
N PRO A 37 7.66 -8.61 -27.77
CA PRO A 37 6.83 -9.10 -28.88
C PRO A 37 5.63 -10.01 -28.51
N ASN A 38 5.28 -10.19 -27.23
CA ASN A 38 4.25 -11.14 -26.79
C ASN A 38 3.51 -10.65 -25.52
N THR A 39 2.94 -9.45 -25.55
CA THR A 39 2.18 -8.95 -24.39
C THR A 39 0.89 -9.73 -24.20
N LYS A 40 0.67 -10.28 -22.99
CA LYS A 40 -0.55 -11.04 -22.67
C LYS A 40 -1.80 -10.15 -22.70
N CYS A 41 -1.61 -8.83 -22.61
CA CYS A 41 -2.63 -7.82 -22.82
C CYS A 41 -3.42 -8.02 -24.14
N ASP A 42 -2.78 -8.42 -25.25
CA ASP A 42 -3.47 -8.59 -26.54
C ASP A 42 -4.42 -9.79 -26.58
N TYR A 43 -4.20 -10.78 -25.71
CA TYR A 43 -4.97 -12.02 -25.66
C TYR A 43 -6.11 -11.97 -24.64
N ASN A 44 -5.89 -11.26 -23.53
CA ASN A 44 -6.79 -11.34 -22.37
C ASN A 44 -7.80 -10.18 -22.29
N ILE A 45 -7.63 -9.11 -23.06
CA ILE A 45 -8.60 -8.02 -23.17
C ILE A 45 -9.73 -8.40 -24.15
N VAL A 46 -10.98 -8.11 -23.79
CA VAL A 46 -12.13 -8.43 -24.63
C VAL A 46 -12.20 -7.45 -25.80
N LYS A 47 -12.03 -7.94 -27.03
CA LYS A 47 -11.94 -7.12 -28.25
C LYS A 47 -13.29 -6.58 -28.75
N ASN A 48 -14.40 -7.20 -28.35
CA ASN A 48 -15.72 -6.91 -28.89
C ASN A 48 -16.52 -5.89 -28.05
N ILE A 49 -15.88 -5.19 -27.11
CA ILE A 49 -16.49 -4.13 -26.30
C ILE A 49 -15.91 -2.77 -26.73
N LYS A 50 -16.71 -1.71 -26.59
CA LYS A 50 -16.39 -0.34 -27.03
C LYS A 50 -15.09 0.22 -26.44
N ASP A 51 -14.72 -0.23 -25.25
CA ASP A 51 -13.54 0.21 -24.48
C ASP A 51 -12.28 -0.64 -24.75
N SER A 52 -12.36 -1.66 -25.62
CA SER A 52 -11.28 -2.63 -25.83
C SER A 52 -9.93 -1.99 -26.15
N GLN A 53 -9.92 -0.94 -26.96
CA GLN A 53 -8.69 -0.23 -27.32
C GLN A 53 -8.13 0.59 -26.15
N GLU A 54 -8.99 1.21 -25.34
CA GLU A 54 -8.60 1.96 -24.14
C GLU A 54 -8.00 1.00 -23.09
N ALA A 55 -8.70 -0.12 -22.84
CA ALA A 55 -8.25 -1.16 -21.93
C ALA A 55 -6.93 -1.80 -22.38
N LEU A 56 -6.79 -2.08 -23.68
CA LEU A 56 -5.55 -2.61 -24.24
C LEU A 56 -4.38 -1.65 -24.08
N SER A 57 -4.60 -0.37 -24.41
CA SER A 57 -3.59 0.69 -24.26
C SER A 57 -3.15 0.85 -22.80
N LEU A 58 -4.11 0.83 -21.85
CA LEU A 58 -3.81 0.90 -20.42
C LEU A 58 -3.03 -0.32 -19.95
N CYS A 59 -3.40 -1.53 -20.39
CA CYS A 59 -2.70 -2.77 -20.06
C CYS A 59 -1.25 -2.74 -20.55
N GLN A 60 -1.02 -2.42 -21.82
CA GLN A 60 0.32 -2.36 -22.43
C GLN A 60 1.18 -1.29 -21.76
N LYS A 61 0.61 -0.11 -21.48
CA LYS A 61 1.32 0.95 -20.73
C LYS A 61 1.71 0.47 -19.33
N SER A 62 0.83 -0.26 -18.66
CA SER A 62 1.06 -0.80 -17.32
C SER A 62 2.19 -1.83 -17.30
N GLU A 63 2.23 -2.76 -18.27
CA GLU A 63 3.35 -3.69 -18.43
C GLU A 63 4.67 -2.95 -18.68
N ASN A 64 4.67 -1.92 -19.53
CA ASN A 64 5.85 -1.12 -19.79
C ASN A 64 6.35 -0.33 -18.58
N ILE A 65 5.45 0.16 -17.72
CA ILE A 65 5.83 0.82 -16.46
C ILE A 65 6.50 -0.20 -15.52
N LEU A 66 5.93 -1.40 -15.39
CA LEU A 66 6.54 -2.46 -14.58
C LEU A 66 7.89 -2.91 -15.17
N HIS A 67 8.01 -2.97 -16.50
CA HIS A 67 9.27 -3.27 -17.16
C HIS A 67 10.31 -2.19 -16.93
N SER A 68 9.92 -0.92 -17.09
CA SER A 68 10.84 0.21 -16.94
C SER A 68 11.38 0.31 -15.52
N PHE A 69 10.74 -0.29 -14.52
CA PHE A 69 11.30 -0.40 -13.17
C PHE A 69 12.63 -1.16 -13.13
N LYS A 70 12.83 -2.12 -14.03
CA LYS A 70 14.10 -2.83 -14.20
C LYS A 70 15.16 -1.94 -14.84
N ASP A 71 14.76 -1.16 -15.84
CA ASP A 71 15.67 -0.39 -16.69
C ASP A 71 15.98 1.01 -16.16
N THR A 72 15.04 1.61 -15.43
CA THR A 72 15.26 2.94 -14.86
C THR A 72 16.32 2.81 -13.79
N SER A 73 17.49 3.34 -14.11
CA SER A 73 18.57 3.75 -13.21
C SER A 73 18.12 4.76 -12.15
N ASN A 74 16.83 4.82 -11.79
CA ASN A 74 16.33 5.65 -10.72
C ASN A 74 16.69 5.00 -9.39
N LYS A 75 17.91 5.29 -8.93
CA LYS A 75 18.48 4.81 -7.66
C LYS A 75 17.50 4.96 -6.49
N ILE A 76 16.59 5.94 -6.56
CA ILE A 76 15.61 6.23 -5.52
C ILE A 76 14.65 5.07 -5.29
N PHE A 77 14.28 4.28 -6.31
CA PHE A 77 13.34 3.15 -6.19
C PHE A 77 14.00 1.77 -6.20
N GLN A 78 15.34 1.70 -6.08
CA GLN A 78 16.05 0.43 -5.88
C GLN A 78 15.70 -0.21 -4.52
N SER A 79 16.15 -1.44 -4.30
CA SER A 79 15.79 -2.39 -3.21
C SER A 79 15.12 -1.82 -1.94
N LYS A 80 15.67 -0.77 -1.31
CA LYS A 80 15.09 -0.13 -0.10
C LYS A 80 13.69 0.47 -0.30
N ASN A 81 13.41 1.06 -1.46
CA ASN A 81 12.20 1.83 -1.74
C ASN A 81 11.30 1.18 -2.81
N LYS A 82 11.61 -0.06 -3.20
CA LYS A 82 10.83 -0.86 -4.13
C LYS A 82 9.33 -0.88 -3.81
N ASN A 83 8.98 -1.02 -2.53
CA ASN A 83 7.57 -1.05 -2.12
C ASN A 83 6.84 0.27 -2.42
N LYS A 84 7.54 1.42 -2.38
CA LYS A 84 6.96 2.72 -2.73
C LYS A 84 6.62 2.81 -4.21
N PHE A 85 7.49 2.32 -5.09
CA PHE A 85 7.19 2.20 -6.52
C PHE A 85 5.89 1.43 -6.73
N CYS A 86 5.75 0.28 -6.07
CA CYS A 86 4.57 -0.56 -6.20
C CYS A 86 3.30 0.09 -5.65
N HIS A 87 3.40 0.83 -4.55
CA HIS A 87 2.26 1.62 -4.06
C HIS A 87 1.89 2.72 -5.05
N TYR A 88 2.86 3.46 -5.60
CA TYR A 88 2.58 4.54 -6.54
C TYR A 88 1.92 4.00 -7.81
N PHE A 89 2.43 2.87 -8.32
CA PHE A 89 1.84 2.16 -9.44
C PHE A 89 0.41 1.70 -9.13
N LYS A 90 0.16 1.11 -7.95
CA LYS A 90 -1.18 0.67 -7.53
C LYS A 90 -2.18 1.83 -7.50
N TYR A 91 -1.82 2.98 -6.93
CA TYR A 91 -2.67 4.17 -6.90
C TYR A 91 -2.88 4.75 -8.30
N TRP A 92 -1.85 4.80 -9.13
CA TRP A 92 -1.96 5.25 -10.51
C TRP A 92 -2.92 4.36 -11.31
N LEU A 93 -2.76 3.03 -11.24
CA LEU A 93 -3.59 2.08 -11.99
C LEU A 93 -5.06 2.15 -11.56
N ASN A 94 -5.32 2.18 -10.24
CA ASN A 94 -6.66 2.38 -9.71
C ASN A 94 -7.27 3.72 -10.16
N GLY A 95 -6.46 4.78 -10.22
CA GLY A 95 -6.88 6.07 -10.77
C GLY A 95 -7.17 6.02 -12.27
N LYS A 96 -6.47 5.19 -13.06
CA LYS A 96 -6.81 5.03 -14.48
C LYS A 96 -8.08 4.21 -14.66
N THR A 97 -8.21 3.07 -13.99
CA THR A 97 -9.38 2.20 -14.17
C THR A 97 -10.67 2.86 -13.66
N LYS A 98 -10.66 3.50 -12.49
CA LYS A 98 -11.87 4.12 -11.89
C LYS A 98 -12.38 5.38 -12.59
N TYR A 99 -11.55 6.05 -13.38
CA TYR A 99 -11.91 7.30 -14.06
C TYR A 99 -12.02 7.16 -15.58
N SER A 100 -11.62 6.01 -16.11
CA SER A 100 -11.79 5.65 -17.52
C SER A 100 -13.23 5.22 -17.83
N THR A 101 -13.50 5.00 -19.12
CA THR A 101 -14.74 4.36 -19.57
C THR A 101 -14.62 2.84 -19.68
N ILE A 102 -13.54 2.27 -19.13
CA ILE A 102 -13.24 0.83 -19.17
C ILE A 102 -14.28 0.06 -18.35
N ASP A 103 -14.85 -0.97 -18.98
CA ASP A 103 -15.80 -1.89 -18.36
C ASP A 103 -15.15 -2.66 -17.20
N VAL A 104 -15.96 -3.03 -16.20
CA VAL A 104 -15.49 -3.76 -15.01
C VAL A 104 -14.77 -5.07 -15.40
N ASN A 105 -15.26 -5.78 -16.42
CA ASN A 105 -14.60 -7.03 -16.85
C ASN A 105 -13.22 -6.76 -17.45
N ASN A 106 -13.08 -5.70 -18.25
CA ASN A 106 -11.79 -5.32 -18.81
C ASN A 106 -10.85 -4.77 -17.73
N SER A 107 -11.36 -4.02 -16.75
CA SER A 107 -10.60 -3.61 -15.56
C SER A 107 -10.03 -4.83 -14.82
N GLN A 108 -10.86 -5.81 -14.48
CA GLN A 108 -10.44 -7.06 -13.82
C GLN A 108 -9.40 -7.82 -14.65
N ARG A 109 -9.59 -7.89 -15.97
CA ARG A 109 -8.63 -8.51 -16.89
C ARG A 109 -7.29 -7.77 -16.88
N ILE A 110 -7.27 -6.45 -16.81
CA ILE A 110 -6.02 -5.68 -16.68
C ILE A 110 -5.27 -6.10 -15.41
N TYR A 111 -5.92 -6.10 -14.24
CA TYR A 111 -5.28 -6.50 -12.99
C TYR A 111 -4.78 -7.95 -13.01
N HIS A 112 -5.59 -8.87 -13.54
CA HIS A 112 -5.22 -10.27 -13.69
C HIS A 112 -3.99 -10.46 -14.58
N ASN A 113 -3.95 -9.78 -15.73
CA ASN A 113 -2.79 -9.79 -16.62
C ASN A 113 -1.53 -9.28 -15.92
N LEU A 114 -1.64 -8.14 -15.24
CA LEU A 114 -0.50 -7.52 -14.56
C LEU A 114 0.02 -8.39 -13.42
N SER A 115 -0.86 -9.12 -12.71
CA SER A 115 -0.44 -10.11 -11.72
C SER A 115 0.44 -11.20 -12.33
N PHE A 116 0.05 -11.75 -13.50
CA PHE A 116 0.88 -12.72 -14.23
C PHE A 116 2.19 -12.14 -14.74
N TYR A 117 2.15 -10.94 -15.32
CA TYR A 117 3.36 -10.26 -15.80
C TYR A 117 4.34 -10.04 -14.63
N ASN A 118 3.82 -9.52 -13.51
CA ASN A 118 4.57 -9.28 -12.30
C ASN A 118 5.17 -10.57 -11.71
N PHE A 119 4.46 -11.69 -11.75
CA PHE A 119 4.98 -12.99 -11.32
C PHE A 119 6.23 -13.43 -12.11
N ALA A 120 6.33 -13.04 -13.39
CA ALA A 120 7.44 -13.39 -14.27
C ALA A 120 8.67 -12.48 -14.13
N LEU A 121 8.58 -11.34 -13.43
CA LEU A 121 9.71 -10.44 -13.22
C LEU A 121 10.76 -11.03 -12.26
N ASP A 122 11.98 -10.49 -12.24
CA ASP A 122 12.97 -10.86 -11.21
C ASP A 122 12.49 -10.37 -9.83
N ASN A 123 12.83 -11.10 -8.77
CA ASN A 123 12.34 -10.82 -7.41
C ASN A 123 12.65 -9.39 -6.94
N ASP A 124 13.73 -8.79 -7.41
CA ASP A 124 14.10 -7.40 -7.07
C ASP A 124 13.15 -6.37 -7.67
N TYR A 125 12.37 -6.74 -8.69
CA TYR A 125 11.46 -5.86 -9.43
C TYR A 125 9.97 -6.20 -9.26
N LYS A 126 9.63 -7.34 -8.64
CA LYS A 126 8.23 -7.75 -8.41
C LYS A 126 7.51 -6.84 -7.42
N CYS A 127 6.33 -6.36 -7.77
CA CYS A 127 5.43 -5.76 -6.79
C CYS A 127 4.75 -6.80 -5.91
N ASN A 128 4.63 -6.50 -4.62
CA ASN A 128 4.02 -7.42 -3.66
C ASN A 128 2.52 -7.60 -3.93
N ASN A 129 1.83 -6.53 -4.38
CA ASN A 129 0.42 -6.58 -4.71
C ASN A 129 0.08 -5.57 -5.82
N ILE A 130 -0.56 -6.06 -6.89
CA ILE A 130 -1.18 -5.26 -7.95
C ILE A 130 -2.67 -5.63 -7.96
N SER A 131 -3.44 -5.03 -7.05
CA SER A 131 -4.87 -5.28 -6.91
C SER A 131 -5.71 -4.03 -7.12
N GLU A 132 -6.94 -4.25 -7.55
CA GLU A 132 -7.98 -3.25 -7.51
C GLU A 132 -8.35 -2.92 -6.06
N LEU A 133 -8.55 -1.64 -5.78
CA LEU A 133 -9.13 -1.19 -4.52
C LEU A 133 -10.65 -1.24 -4.66
N ASN A 134 -11.29 -2.10 -3.88
CA ASN A 134 -12.74 -2.27 -3.91
C ASN A 134 -13.48 -1.14 -3.17
N VAL A 135 -13.34 0.08 -3.70
CA VAL A 135 -13.96 1.29 -3.17
C VAL A 135 -14.60 2.10 -4.28
N LYS A 136 -15.64 2.86 -3.91
CA LYS A 136 -16.26 3.85 -4.80
C LYS A 136 -15.27 4.95 -5.17
N LYS A 137 -15.53 5.60 -6.29
CA LYS A 137 -14.66 6.63 -6.86
C LYS A 137 -14.42 7.79 -5.89
N GLU A 138 -15.48 8.28 -5.24
CA GLU A 138 -15.43 9.39 -4.29
C GLU A 138 -14.59 9.03 -3.05
N THR A 139 -14.70 7.78 -2.60
CA THR A 139 -13.88 7.26 -1.50
C THR A 139 -12.42 7.14 -1.92
N PHE A 140 -12.15 6.62 -3.12
CA PHE A 140 -10.80 6.50 -3.66
C PHE A 140 -10.08 7.86 -3.76
N GLU A 141 -10.79 8.94 -4.11
CA GLU A 141 -10.23 10.30 -4.11
C GLU A 141 -9.64 10.67 -2.77
N LYS A 142 -10.42 10.50 -1.70
CA LYS A 142 -9.98 10.80 -0.34
C LYS A 142 -8.79 9.93 0.07
N ILE A 143 -8.81 8.63 -0.24
CA ILE A 143 -7.67 7.72 0.02
C ILE A 143 -6.41 8.21 -0.71
N LYS A 144 -6.53 8.54 -1.99
CA LYS A 144 -5.41 8.99 -2.83
C LYS A 144 -4.83 10.31 -2.33
N TYR A 145 -5.67 11.24 -1.85
CA TYR A 145 -5.21 12.50 -1.27
C TYR A 145 -4.40 12.28 0.00
N LEU A 146 -4.93 11.51 0.96
CA LEU A 146 -4.20 11.15 2.18
C LEU A 146 -2.87 10.47 1.85
N PHE A 147 -2.87 9.59 0.86
CA PHE A 147 -1.67 8.91 0.38
C PHE A 147 -0.61 9.88 -0.15
N PHE A 148 -0.99 10.83 -1.02
CA PHE A 148 -0.02 11.79 -1.58
C PHE A 148 0.55 12.74 -0.53
N TYR A 149 -0.26 13.20 0.43
CA TYR A 149 0.24 14.00 1.53
C TYR A 149 1.26 13.22 2.36
N LYS A 150 0.89 12.00 2.78
CA LYS A 150 1.76 11.13 3.58
C LYS A 150 3.10 10.89 2.88
N GLU A 151 3.07 10.57 1.60
CA GLU A 151 4.29 10.24 0.85
C GLU A 151 5.18 11.47 0.63
N ASN A 152 4.61 12.66 0.38
CA ASN A 152 5.39 13.88 0.30
C ASN A 152 6.02 14.24 1.66
N LEU A 153 5.27 14.13 2.77
CA LEU A 153 5.80 14.33 4.12
C LEU A 153 6.99 13.41 4.43
N TYR A 154 6.85 12.12 4.11
CA TYR A 154 7.95 11.16 4.22
C TYR A 154 9.19 11.62 3.45
N TRP A 155 9.03 12.04 2.19
CA TRP A 155 10.17 12.45 1.35
C TRP A 155 10.78 13.79 1.74
N ILE A 156 10.01 14.71 2.33
CA ILE A 156 10.54 15.94 2.90
C ILE A 156 11.57 15.61 3.97
N LYS A 157 11.33 14.59 4.81
CA LYS A 157 12.31 14.14 5.81
C LYS A 157 13.48 13.41 5.18
N GLU A 158 13.21 12.36 4.40
CA GLU A 158 14.26 11.48 3.88
C GLU A 158 15.18 12.16 2.89
N LEU A 159 14.67 13.14 2.14
CA LEU A 159 15.42 13.89 1.13
C LEU A 159 15.41 15.38 1.46
N TYR A 160 15.46 15.73 2.75
CA TYR A 160 15.46 17.11 3.20
C TYR A 160 16.52 17.96 2.50
N THR A 161 17.71 17.42 2.23
CA THR A 161 18.77 18.12 1.48
C THR A 161 18.33 18.62 0.10
N LYS A 162 17.39 17.94 -0.58
CA LYS A 162 16.81 18.42 -1.86
C LYS A 162 15.89 19.63 -1.69
N VAL A 163 15.32 19.80 -0.50
CA VAL A 163 14.29 20.81 -0.18
C VAL A 163 14.68 21.75 0.96
N GLN A 164 15.91 21.68 1.47
CA GLN A 164 16.37 22.47 2.63
C GLN A 164 16.31 23.98 2.41
N ASN A 165 16.43 24.42 1.16
CA ASN A 165 16.39 25.84 0.77
C ASN A 165 14.95 26.36 0.55
N VAL A 166 13.93 25.53 0.78
CA VAL A 166 12.53 25.93 0.65
C VAL A 166 12.18 26.89 1.79
N ASN A 167 11.50 28.00 1.47
CA ASN A 167 11.08 28.97 2.47
C ASN A 167 10.12 28.31 3.48
N LYS A 168 10.22 28.71 4.76
CA LYS A 168 9.32 28.28 5.83
C LYS A 168 7.84 28.47 5.44
N ASP A 169 7.50 29.55 4.73
CA ASP A 169 6.11 29.84 4.37
C ASP A 169 5.56 28.77 3.40
N SER A 170 6.40 28.25 2.50
CA SER A 170 6.01 27.16 1.60
C SER A 170 5.76 25.85 2.36
N PHE A 171 6.60 25.52 3.36
CA PHE A 171 6.35 24.37 4.22
C PHE A 171 5.09 24.57 5.08
N THR A 172 4.91 25.75 5.66
CA THR A 172 3.74 26.12 6.46
C THR A 172 2.46 25.94 5.63
N ASN A 173 2.39 26.52 4.43
CA ASN A 173 1.22 26.41 3.56
C ASN A 173 0.90 24.96 3.20
N PHE A 174 1.92 24.13 2.89
CA PHE A 174 1.73 22.72 2.60
C PHE A 174 1.18 21.93 3.81
N LEU A 175 1.72 22.21 4.99
CA LEU A 175 1.27 21.58 6.24
C LEU A 175 -0.14 22.04 6.64
N GLU A 176 -0.50 23.30 6.40
CA GLU A 176 -1.84 23.82 6.62
C GLU A 176 -2.86 23.15 5.68
N GLU A 177 -2.53 23.02 4.39
CA GLU A 177 -3.38 22.32 3.43
C GLU A 177 -3.54 20.84 3.79
N CYS A 178 -2.45 20.17 4.20
CA CYS A 178 -2.49 18.80 4.69
C CYS A 178 -3.38 18.68 5.95
N SER A 179 -3.24 19.60 6.91
CA SER A 179 -4.03 19.62 8.15
C SER A 179 -5.49 19.87 7.87
N TYR A 180 -5.80 20.78 6.94
CA TYR A 180 -7.16 21.06 6.52
C TYR A 180 -7.82 19.82 5.92
N ASN A 181 -7.15 19.14 4.96
CA ASN A 181 -7.69 17.93 4.34
C ASN A 181 -7.83 16.76 5.34
N TYR A 182 -6.88 16.60 6.25
CA TYR A 182 -6.96 15.61 7.33
C TYR A 182 -8.17 15.88 8.23
N ASN A 183 -8.34 17.12 8.68
CA ASN A 183 -9.46 17.52 9.53
C ASN A 183 -10.79 17.46 8.78
N ASP A 184 -10.84 17.83 7.51
CA ASP A 184 -12.04 17.72 6.67
C ASP A 184 -12.50 16.26 6.58
N ILE A 185 -11.59 15.31 6.38
CA ILE A 185 -11.95 13.88 6.36
C ILE A 185 -12.43 13.40 7.73
N LEU A 186 -11.78 13.85 8.82
CA LEU A 186 -12.24 13.60 10.20
C LEU A 186 -13.59 14.24 10.54
N CYS A 187 -13.98 15.28 9.82
CA CYS A 187 -15.20 16.07 10.06
C CYS A 187 -16.36 15.63 9.17
N THR A 188 -16.11 15.39 7.88
CA THR A 188 -17.12 15.07 6.87
C THR A 188 -17.46 13.59 6.83
N GLY A 189 -16.59 12.71 7.34
CA GLY A 189 -16.67 11.26 7.08
C GLY A 189 -17.31 10.38 8.17
N THR A 190 -17.56 10.87 9.37
CA THR A 190 -17.20 10.02 10.53
C THR A 190 -18.11 10.15 11.75
N CYS A 191 -19.37 9.73 11.59
CA CYS A 191 -20.08 9.04 12.69
C CYS A 191 -20.36 7.55 12.42
N LYS A 192 -20.03 7.02 11.23
CA LYS A 192 -20.23 5.59 10.90
C LYS A 192 -19.08 4.90 10.17
N ASN A 193 -18.18 5.63 9.47
CA ASN A 193 -17.18 5.02 8.57
C ASN A 193 -15.71 5.28 8.98
N ASN A 194 -15.43 5.71 10.22
CA ASN A 194 -14.06 6.09 10.63
C ASN A 194 -13.11 4.88 10.69
N SER A 195 -13.62 3.67 10.90
CA SER A 195 -12.81 2.43 10.81
C SER A 195 -12.10 2.29 9.46
N PHE A 196 -12.74 2.71 8.37
CA PHE A 196 -12.20 2.59 7.01
C PHE A 196 -10.96 3.47 6.75
N PHE A 197 -10.90 4.67 7.33
CA PHE A 197 -9.76 5.58 7.13
C PHE A 197 -8.77 5.55 8.28
N LYS A 198 -9.09 4.86 9.38
CA LYS A 198 -8.34 4.89 10.64
C LYS A 198 -6.83 4.77 10.43
N LEU A 199 -6.37 3.69 9.81
CA LEU A 199 -4.94 3.47 9.63
C LEU A 199 -4.29 4.52 8.70
N LEU A 200 -4.98 4.95 7.65
CA LEU A 200 -4.46 5.99 6.74
C LEU A 200 -4.28 7.32 7.49
N LEU A 201 -5.24 7.66 8.34
CA LEU A 201 -5.22 8.86 9.17
C LEU A 201 -4.15 8.77 10.26
N GLU A 202 -4.02 7.64 10.95
CA GLU A 202 -2.97 7.40 11.95
C GLU A 202 -1.58 7.50 11.31
N ASN A 203 -1.37 6.88 10.15
CA ASN A 203 -0.12 6.96 9.42
C ASN A 203 0.20 8.38 8.94
N LEU A 204 -0.81 9.10 8.43
CA LEU A 204 -0.62 10.49 8.00
C LEU A 204 -0.29 11.39 9.21
N GLN A 205 -0.99 11.22 10.32
CA GLN A 205 -0.74 11.96 11.55
C GLN A 205 0.69 11.75 12.06
N ASN A 206 1.15 10.50 12.09
CA ASN A 206 2.51 10.15 12.50
C ASN A 206 3.56 10.78 11.57
N GLU A 207 3.37 10.67 10.25
CA GLU A 207 4.27 11.27 9.27
C GLU A 207 4.27 12.79 9.34
N PHE A 208 3.11 13.41 9.51
CA PHE A 208 2.95 14.86 9.67
C PHE A 208 3.70 15.36 10.90
N ASN A 209 3.42 14.77 12.07
CA ASN A 209 4.01 15.21 13.33
C ASN A 209 5.53 15.01 13.34
N SER A 210 6.00 13.89 12.80
CA SER A 210 7.43 13.62 12.60
C SER A 210 8.08 14.65 11.66
N THR A 211 7.42 15.00 10.56
CA THR A 211 7.93 15.98 9.59
C THR A 211 7.96 17.39 10.17
N LEU A 212 6.92 17.79 10.90
CA LEU A 212 6.85 19.06 11.61
C LEU A 212 7.99 19.21 12.62
N LEU A 213 8.27 18.17 13.40
CA LEU A 213 9.40 18.15 14.34
C LEU A 213 10.74 18.27 13.62
N HIS A 214 10.92 17.52 12.52
CA HIS A 214 12.14 17.59 11.71
C HIS A 214 12.37 19.01 11.17
N LEU A 215 11.36 19.63 10.57
CA LEU A 215 11.45 20.98 10.02
C LEU A 215 11.79 22.03 11.09
N LYS A 216 11.18 21.93 12.27
CA LYS A 216 11.49 22.80 13.42
C LYS A 216 12.94 22.63 13.87
N ALA A 217 13.41 21.40 14.00
CA ALA A 217 14.80 21.10 14.37
C ALA A 217 15.80 21.60 13.31
N SER A 218 15.41 21.60 12.03
CA SER A 218 16.21 22.14 10.92
C SER A 218 16.17 23.67 10.80
N GLY A 219 15.57 24.38 11.76
CA GLY A 219 15.59 25.84 11.86
C GLY A 219 14.41 26.56 11.21
N HIS A 220 13.38 25.84 10.74
CA HIS A 220 12.15 26.47 10.27
C HIS A 220 11.23 26.80 11.47
N ASP A 221 11.04 28.09 11.75
CA ASP A 221 10.08 28.58 12.75
C ASP A 221 8.63 28.46 12.24
N ILE A 222 8.10 27.24 12.22
CA ILE A 222 6.75 26.88 11.77
C ILE A 222 5.78 26.89 12.96
N LYS A 223 4.77 27.76 12.91
CA LYS A 223 3.76 27.92 13.97
C LYS A 223 2.50 27.08 13.73
N ILE A 224 2.70 25.81 13.43
CA ILE A 224 1.63 24.83 13.26
C ILE A 224 1.65 23.87 14.46
N GLU A 225 0.45 23.53 14.93
CA GLU A 225 0.23 22.52 15.97
C GLU A 225 0.31 21.10 15.38
N PRO A 226 0.81 20.10 16.14
CA PRO A 226 0.72 18.71 15.74
C PRO A 226 -0.72 18.27 15.48
N LEU A 227 -0.91 17.38 14.52
CA LEU A 227 -2.21 16.75 14.28
C LEU A 227 -2.61 15.89 15.48
N LYS A 228 -3.87 16.07 15.90
CA LYS A 228 -4.51 15.27 16.94
C LYS A 228 -4.77 13.86 16.44
N SER A 229 -4.70 12.89 17.36
CA SER A 229 -4.96 11.49 17.05
C SER A 229 -6.38 11.30 16.53
N PRO A 230 -6.56 10.47 15.48
CA PRO A 230 -7.88 10.08 15.03
C PRO A 230 -8.47 9.14 16.08
N LYS A 231 -9.09 9.69 17.13
CA LYS A 231 -9.94 8.94 18.05
C LYS A 231 -11.39 9.02 17.57
N GLU A 232 -12.27 8.15 18.05
CA GLU A 232 -13.70 8.28 17.77
C GLU A 232 -14.16 9.68 18.17
N HIS A 233 -14.56 10.47 17.18
CA HIS A 233 -15.21 11.75 17.40
C HIS A 233 -16.71 11.49 17.37
N THR A 234 -17.41 11.76 18.47
CA THR A 234 -18.87 11.83 18.45
C THR A 234 -19.25 13.10 17.71
N CYS A 235 -19.92 12.97 16.57
CA CYS A 235 -20.40 14.12 15.82
C CYS A 235 -21.37 14.90 16.69
N LYS A 236 -21.05 16.15 16.98
CA LYS A 236 -22.11 17.12 17.25
C LYS A 236 -22.76 17.46 15.91
N ASN A 237 -24.07 17.66 15.91
CA ASN A 237 -24.78 18.22 14.76
C ASN A 237 -24.14 19.57 14.42
N ILE A 238 -23.32 19.60 13.36
CA ILE A 238 -22.68 20.82 12.89
C ILE A 238 -23.79 21.66 12.22
N LYS A 239 -23.98 22.90 12.70
CA LYS A 239 -24.67 23.92 11.90
C LYS A 239 -23.72 24.32 10.77
N GLU A 240 -24.20 24.41 9.53
CA GLU A 240 -23.41 24.79 8.36
C GLU A 240 -22.49 25.99 8.66
N GLY A 241 -21.19 25.84 8.36
CA GLY A 241 -20.23 26.95 8.38
C GLY A 241 -19.24 27.01 9.56
N THR A 242 -19.27 26.09 10.53
CA THR A 242 -18.29 26.08 11.63
C THR A 242 -17.20 25.00 11.44
N LEU A 243 -15.94 25.42 11.43
CA LEU A 243 -14.77 24.53 11.53
C LEU A 243 -14.88 23.72 12.83
N CYS A 244 -14.81 22.39 12.74
CA CYS A 244 -15.22 21.44 13.77
C CYS A 244 -14.82 21.76 15.22
N ASP A 245 -15.83 21.91 16.09
CA ASP A 245 -15.66 21.86 17.56
C ASP A 245 -15.46 20.41 18.04
N LEU A 246 -14.25 19.89 17.89
CA LEU A 246 -13.87 18.55 18.35
C LEU A 246 -13.78 18.51 19.90
N VAL A 247 -14.79 17.95 20.57
CA VAL A 247 -14.71 17.64 22.00
C VAL A 247 -14.01 16.29 22.19
N ILE A 248 -12.90 16.29 22.94
CA ILE A 248 -12.14 15.09 23.30
C ILE A 248 -12.87 14.38 24.44
N GLN A 249 -13.43 13.19 24.18
CA GLN A 249 -13.67 12.18 25.21
C GLN A 249 -13.30 10.82 24.63
N ASN A 250 -12.74 9.92 25.45
CA ASN A 250 -12.35 8.57 25.02
C ASN A 250 -13.62 7.71 24.83
N PRO A 251 -13.78 7.07 23.66
CA PRO A 251 -14.45 5.77 23.63
C PRO A 251 -13.51 4.70 23.07
N LYS A 252 -13.71 3.48 23.55
CA LYS A 252 -13.09 2.28 22.99
C LYS A 252 -13.76 2.00 21.65
N TRP A 253 -12.96 1.92 20.60
CA TRP A 253 -13.40 1.44 19.29
C TRP A 253 -14.07 0.07 19.44
N ASN A 254 -15.22 -0.13 18.81
CA ASN A 254 -15.75 -1.48 18.61
C ASN A 254 -14.83 -2.20 17.62
N ASP A 255 -14.27 -3.34 18.05
CA ASP A 255 -13.30 -4.16 17.28
C ASP A 255 -13.93 -4.90 16.08
N GLU A 256 -15.11 -4.49 15.61
CA GLU A 256 -15.75 -5.09 14.44
C GLU A 256 -15.72 -4.10 13.29
N ASN A 257 -14.63 -4.17 12.53
CA ASN A 257 -14.53 -3.95 11.09
C ASN A 257 -13.05 -4.14 10.76
N ASN A 258 -12.70 -5.35 10.34
CA ASN A 258 -11.42 -5.64 9.70
C ASN A 258 -11.36 -4.85 8.39
N LEU A 259 -10.97 -3.57 8.47
CA LEU A 259 -10.25 -3.01 7.36
C LEU A 259 -8.85 -3.59 7.44
N ASP A 260 -8.65 -4.66 6.71
CA ASP A 260 -7.41 -5.38 6.78
C ASP A 260 -6.31 -4.52 6.16
N VAL A 261 -5.43 -4.01 7.04
CA VAL A 261 -4.12 -3.45 6.67
C VAL A 261 -3.30 -4.50 5.93
N THR A 262 -3.76 -5.76 5.92
CA THR A 262 -3.34 -6.95 5.21
C THR A 262 -4.32 -7.46 4.12
N ASP A 263 -5.04 -6.58 3.41
CA ASP A 263 -5.18 -6.77 1.93
C ASP A 263 -3.83 -6.55 1.19
N PHE A 264 -2.85 -6.25 2.01
CA PHE A 264 -1.42 -6.46 1.94
C PHE A 264 -0.90 -7.86 2.39
N TYR A 265 -1.72 -8.84 2.80
CA TYR A 265 -1.49 -10.30 3.00
C TYR A 265 -2.80 -11.12 3.23
N GLU A 266 -3.35 -11.67 2.13
CA GLU A 266 -4.19 -12.90 1.97
C GLU A 266 -5.30 -13.27 2.99
N GLY A 267 -6.55 -13.33 2.50
CA GLY A 267 -7.38 -14.54 2.63
C GLY A 267 -8.81 -14.40 3.19
N GLU A 268 -9.77 -14.30 2.25
CA GLU A 268 -11.17 -14.80 2.22
C GLU A 268 -12.10 -14.72 3.45
N ASP A 269 -13.25 -14.06 3.22
CA ASP A 269 -14.50 -14.09 4.00
C ASP A 269 -15.35 -15.33 3.69
N GLU A 270 -16.19 -15.77 4.64
CA GLU A 270 -17.56 -16.24 4.33
C GLU A 270 -18.51 -15.93 5.51
N ASP A 271 -19.56 -15.13 5.27
CA ASP A 271 -20.91 -15.52 5.68
C ASP A 271 -21.97 -14.84 4.80
N GLY A 272 -23.00 -15.60 4.44
CA GLY A 272 -24.15 -15.16 3.66
C GLY A 272 -25.37 -16.01 4.00
N SER A 273 -26.43 -15.33 4.44
CA SER A 273 -27.81 -15.82 4.62
C SER A 273 -28.70 -14.93 3.71
N ASP A 274 -29.78 -15.32 3.04
CA ASP A 274 -30.70 -16.46 3.08
C ASP A 274 -31.45 -16.56 1.72
N GLY A 275 -32.00 -17.74 1.41
CA GLY A 275 -33.33 -17.84 0.81
C GLY A 275 -33.43 -18.27 -0.66
N THR A 276 -33.49 -19.58 -0.94
CA THR A 276 -34.51 -20.19 -1.84
C THR A 276 -34.56 -21.72 -1.62
N GLU A 277 -35.57 -22.20 -0.90
CA GLU A 277 -35.88 -23.62 -0.75
C GLU A 277 -36.32 -24.22 -2.10
N GLY A 278 -35.55 -25.17 -2.63
CA GLY A 278 -35.87 -25.89 -3.87
C GLY A 278 -34.70 -26.59 -4.58
N SER A 279 -33.45 -26.36 -4.16
CA SER A 279 -32.24 -26.83 -4.87
C SER A 279 -31.26 -27.65 -4.00
N LEU A 280 -31.55 -27.87 -2.72
CA LEU A 280 -30.56 -28.38 -1.75
C LEU A 280 -30.15 -29.85 -1.99
N SER A 281 -31.05 -30.73 -2.43
CA SER A 281 -30.73 -32.16 -2.60
C SER A 281 -29.72 -32.42 -3.74
N THR A 282 -29.84 -31.70 -4.85
CA THR A 282 -28.98 -31.89 -6.03
C THR A 282 -27.60 -31.25 -5.84
N VAL A 283 -27.52 -30.15 -5.08
CA VAL A 283 -26.27 -29.45 -4.78
C VAL A 283 -25.44 -30.20 -3.73
N ILE A 284 -26.06 -30.76 -2.70
CA ILE A 284 -25.35 -31.53 -1.65
C ILE A 284 -24.70 -32.81 -2.23
N VAL A 285 -25.37 -33.49 -3.16
CA VAL A 285 -24.80 -34.67 -3.85
C VAL A 285 -23.65 -34.28 -4.78
N SER A 286 -23.72 -33.12 -5.45
CA SER A 286 -22.64 -32.63 -6.32
C SER A 286 -21.37 -32.21 -5.54
N ILE A 287 -21.55 -31.53 -4.40
CA ILE A 287 -20.44 -31.04 -3.57
C ILE A 287 -19.69 -32.21 -2.90
N THR A 288 -20.41 -33.21 -2.40
CA THR A 288 -19.80 -34.39 -1.75
C THR A 288 -18.94 -35.21 -2.72
N PHE A 289 -19.38 -35.40 -3.97
CA PHE A 289 -18.57 -36.04 -5.01
C PHE A 289 -17.36 -35.20 -5.44
N SER A 290 -17.49 -33.87 -5.45
CA SER A 290 -16.39 -32.95 -5.77
C SER A 290 -15.29 -32.98 -4.69
N ILE A 291 -15.67 -33.00 -3.41
CA ILE A 291 -14.71 -33.10 -2.30
C ILE A 291 -13.99 -34.45 -2.31
N LEU A 292 -14.72 -35.56 -2.54
CA LEU A 292 -14.13 -36.89 -2.60
C LEU A 292 -13.16 -37.06 -3.77
N THR A 293 -13.45 -36.45 -4.92
CA THR A 293 -12.55 -36.47 -6.08
C THR A 293 -11.32 -35.61 -5.85
N ILE A 294 -11.44 -34.42 -5.26
CA ILE A 294 -10.30 -33.56 -4.91
C ILE A 294 -9.40 -34.24 -3.87
N MET A 295 -9.97 -34.80 -2.79
CA MET A 295 -9.19 -35.49 -1.75
C MET A 295 -8.46 -36.73 -2.30
N SER A 296 -9.11 -37.47 -3.21
CA SER A 296 -8.47 -38.58 -3.91
C SER A 296 -7.31 -38.09 -4.77
N PHE A 297 -7.49 -37.02 -5.55
CA PHE A 297 -6.42 -36.39 -6.35
C PHE A 297 -5.25 -35.91 -5.50
N LEU A 298 -5.52 -35.26 -4.37
CA LEU A 298 -4.48 -34.82 -3.42
C LEU A 298 -3.71 -36.00 -2.82
N PHE A 299 -4.39 -37.11 -2.51
CA PHE A 299 -3.75 -38.34 -2.05
C PHE A 299 -2.85 -38.95 -3.13
N PHE A 300 -3.28 -38.95 -4.39
CA PHE A 300 -2.44 -39.40 -5.51
C PHE A 300 -1.23 -38.47 -5.72
N ILE A 301 -1.40 -37.16 -5.66
CA ILE A 301 -0.28 -36.21 -5.79
C ILE A 301 0.68 -36.37 -4.61
N HIS A 302 0.18 -36.54 -3.38
CA HIS A 302 1.02 -36.74 -2.20
C HIS A 302 1.80 -38.07 -2.25
N LYS A 303 1.16 -39.16 -2.71
CA LYS A 303 1.76 -40.50 -2.76
C LYS A 303 2.71 -40.70 -3.95
N PHE A 304 2.47 -40.04 -5.08
CA PHE A 304 3.21 -40.27 -6.33
C PHE A 304 4.13 -39.12 -6.77
N THR A 305 4.16 -38.01 -6.03
CA THR A 305 5.08 -36.90 -6.31
C THR A 305 6.27 -36.96 -5.36
N THR A 306 7.50 -37.12 -5.89
CA THR A 306 8.78 -37.12 -5.16
C THR A 306 9.18 -35.75 -4.58
N PHE A 307 8.23 -34.94 -4.13
CA PHE A 307 8.44 -33.59 -3.60
C PHE A 307 8.48 -33.49 -2.06
N GLY A 308 8.26 -34.58 -1.33
CA GLY A 308 8.26 -34.57 0.14
C GLY A 308 9.55 -34.02 0.77
N SER A 309 10.72 -34.36 0.22
CA SER A 309 12.01 -33.88 0.73
C SER A 309 12.32 -32.43 0.36
N ARG A 310 11.86 -31.97 -0.82
CA ARG A 310 12.08 -30.58 -1.28
C ARG A 310 11.19 -29.59 -0.52
N LEU A 311 9.95 -29.97 -0.22
CA LEU A 311 9.03 -29.12 0.53
C LEU A 311 9.51 -28.90 1.96
N GLN A 312 10.02 -29.94 2.63
CA GLN A 312 10.59 -29.82 3.97
C GLN A 312 11.82 -28.91 3.98
N HIS A 313 12.69 -29.00 2.96
CA HIS A 313 13.81 -28.06 2.78
C HIS A 313 13.35 -26.63 2.57
N PHE A 314 12.29 -26.39 1.78
CA PHE A 314 11.74 -25.04 1.58
C PHE A 314 11.13 -24.47 2.86
N ILE A 315 10.40 -25.27 3.63
CA ILE A 315 9.80 -24.87 4.91
C ILE A 315 10.89 -24.56 5.93
N GLN A 316 11.92 -25.39 6.05
CA GLN A 316 13.06 -25.14 6.94
C GLN A 316 13.85 -23.88 6.54
N ARG A 317 13.99 -23.61 5.23
CA ARG A 317 14.68 -22.42 4.73
C ARG A 317 13.91 -21.13 5.02
N LYS A 318 12.57 -21.14 4.91
CA LYS A 318 11.71 -20.02 5.35
C LYS A 318 11.76 -19.81 6.87
N LYS A 319 11.72 -20.90 7.65
CA LYS A 319 11.81 -20.83 9.13
C LYS A 319 13.13 -20.22 9.60
N ARG A 320 14.24 -20.52 8.92
CA ARG A 320 15.58 -19.95 9.20
C ARG A 320 15.72 -18.47 8.83
N MET A 321 15.03 -18.00 7.78
CA MET A 321 14.98 -16.56 7.47
C MET A 321 14.16 -15.78 8.49
N TRP A 322 13.08 -16.38 9.00
CA TRP A 322 12.21 -15.74 9.99
C TRP A 322 12.89 -15.62 11.35
N SER A 323 13.68 -16.63 11.77
CA SER A 323 14.51 -16.53 12.99
C SER A 323 15.55 -15.41 12.90
N ASN A 324 16.17 -15.22 11.73
CA ASN A 324 17.18 -14.16 11.53
C ASN A 324 16.58 -12.74 11.56
N LEU A 325 15.32 -12.58 11.11
CA LEU A 325 14.59 -11.31 11.23
C LEU A 325 14.18 -11.02 12.68
N ASN A 326 13.80 -12.04 13.44
CA ASN A 326 13.45 -11.89 14.85
C ASN A 326 14.69 -11.56 15.70
N GLU A 327 15.83 -12.18 15.41
CA GLU A 327 17.12 -11.91 16.05
C GLU A 327 17.59 -10.46 15.79
N GLN A 328 17.42 -9.93 14.55
CA GLN A 328 17.68 -8.52 14.24
C GLN A 328 16.71 -7.55 14.94
N THR A 329 15.47 -7.96 15.17
CA THR A 329 14.46 -7.13 15.85
C THR A 329 14.74 -7.08 17.35
N GLU A 330 15.17 -8.19 17.96
CA GLU A 330 15.60 -8.24 19.36
C GLU A 330 16.94 -7.51 19.59
N GLU A 331 17.88 -7.58 18.64
CA GLU A 331 19.16 -6.85 18.73
C GLU A 331 18.94 -5.32 18.64
N VAL A 332 18.00 -4.85 17.81
CA VAL A 332 17.62 -3.43 17.72
C VAL A 332 16.89 -2.94 18.97
N LEU A 333 16.06 -3.77 19.59
CA LEU A 333 15.33 -3.45 20.83
C LEU A 333 16.22 -3.44 22.09
N ASN A 334 17.30 -4.23 22.11
CA ASN A 334 18.21 -4.29 23.26
C ASN A 334 19.29 -3.18 23.27
N THR A 335 19.48 -2.44 22.18
CA THR A 335 20.44 -1.31 22.15
C THR A 335 19.94 -0.01 22.80
N SER A 336 18.67 0.10 23.19
CA SER A 336 18.13 1.31 23.82
C SER A 336 18.15 1.33 25.34
N GLU A 337 18.69 0.30 26.01
CA GLU A 337 18.72 0.27 27.48
C GLU A 337 19.99 -0.41 28.03
N TYR A 338 21.13 0.30 28.04
CA TYR A 338 22.10 0.17 29.13
C TYR A 338 23.10 1.34 29.16
N GLN A 339 22.95 2.21 30.16
CA GLN A 339 24.00 3.12 30.61
C GLN A 339 24.25 2.83 32.09
N GLY A 340 25.40 2.22 32.38
CA GLY A 340 26.03 2.17 33.71
C GLY A 340 25.71 0.94 34.56
N ILE A 341 26.72 0.07 34.77
CA ILE A 341 27.29 -0.30 36.08
C ILE A 341 28.52 -1.20 35.84
N HIS A 342 29.63 -0.85 36.49
CA HIS A 342 30.83 -1.66 36.67
C HIS A 342 30.53 -3.02 37.30
N SER A 343 31.11 -4.11 36.79
CA SER A 343 31.90 -5.06 37.61
C SER A 343 32.72 -6.01 36.73
N GLU A 344 33.98 -6.17 37.11
CA GLU A 344 34.87 -7.23 36.63
C GLU A 344 34.22 -8.60 36.87
N ASN A 345 34.38 -9.55 35.93
CA ASN A 345 34.69 -10.94 36.27
C ASN A 345 35.12 -11.74 35.02
N THR A 346 36.39 -12.15 35.08
CA THR A 346 37.13 -13.17 34.33
C THR A 346 36.41 -14.52 34.22
N TYR A 347 36.33 -15.09 33.01
CA TYR A 347 36.25 -16.56 32.83
C TYR A 347 37.09 -17.00 31.63
N ASN A 348 37.93 -18.02 31.88
CA ASN A 348 38.96 -18.54 30.99
C ASN A 348 38.39 -19.51 29.94
N LEU A 349 38.84 -19.38 28.70
CA LEU A 349 38.65 -20.38 27.64
C LEU A 349 39.64 -21.53 27.84
N ALA A 350 39.14 -22.76 27.99
CA ALA A 350 39.93 -23.97 27.85
C ALA A 350 39.55 -24.66 26.53
N TYR A 351 40.51 -24.74 25.61
CA TYR A 351 40.41 -25.43 24.33
C TYR A 351 40.96 -26.85 24.53
N ASN A 352 40.17 -27.88 24.24
CA ASN A 352 40.68 -29.25 24.10
C ASN A 352 40.36 -29.75 22.70
N SER A 353 41.40 -29.82 21.88
CA SER A 353 41.45 -30.55 20.61
C SER A 353 41.75 -32.02 20.87
N ALA A 354 41.00 -32.92 20.24
CA ALA A 354 41.40 -34.28 19.92
C ALA A 354 40.78 -34.68 18.59
#